data_AF-A0A0L0FC43-F1
#
_entry.id   AF-A0A0L0FC43-F1
#
_cell.length_a   1.000
_cell.length_b   1.000
_cell.length_c   1.000
_cell.angle_alpha   90.00
_cell.angle_beta   90.00
_cell.angle_gamma   90.00
#
_symmetry.space_group_name_H-M   'P 1'
#
loop_
_entity.id
_entity.type
_entity.pdbx_description
1 polymer ?
#
loop_
_entity_poly.entity_id
_entity_poly.type
_entity_poly.pdbx_seq_one_letter_code
_entity_poly.pdbx_strand_id
1 'polypeptide(L)'
;VSVTGGGAYKYLELLESKLNIKVEQEDEMLCAVEGCNFLLRTIPGEAFTYNTDSEPPYTFMNPIPPSSLYPYLLVNIGSGVSMIKISGPQEYERIGGTCLGGGTFWGLCSLLTHARDFDE
;
A
#
# COMPACT_ATOMS: atom_id res chain seq x y z
N VAL A 1 15.28 3.84 -14.24
CA VAL A 1 13.88 3.65 -13.79
C VAL A 1 13.91 3.47 -12.29
N SER A 2 13.10 4.23 -11.55
CA SER A 2 12.98 4.07 -10.10
C SER A 2 11.98 2.96 -9.80
N VAL A 3 12.34 2.03 -8.93
CA VAL A 3 11.54 0.87 -8.54
C VAL A 3 11.61 0.68 -7.04
N THR A 4 10.55 0.14 -6.45
CA THR A 4 10.47 -0.12 -5.02
C THR A 4 9.92 -1.52 -4.72
N GLY A 5 9.85 -1.87 -3.44
CA GLY A 5 9.39 -3.18 -2.97
C GLY A 5 10.46 -4.27 -3.06
N GLY A 6 10.23 -5.42 -2.41
CA GLY A 6 11.20 -6.52 -2.36
C GLY A 6 11.65 -7.04 -3.74
N GLY A 7 10.81 -6.91 -4.78
CA GLY A 7 11.14 -7.26 -6.15
C GLY A 7 12.24 -6.38 -6.78
N ALA A 8 12.34 -5.11 -6.37
CA ALA A 8 13.39 -4.19 -6.82
C ALA A 8 14.79 -4.70 -6.48
N TYR A 9 14.94 -5.39 -5.35
CA TYR A 9 16.19 -6.02 -4.93
C TYR A 9 16.37 -7.38 -5.59
N LYS A 10 15.33 -8.22 -5.57
CA LYS A 10 15.40 -9.60 -6.08
C LYS A 10 15.71 -9.68 -7.58
N TYR A 11 15.21 -8.73 -8.38
CA TYR A 11 15.26 -8.80 -9.84
C TYR A 11 16.12 -7.70 -10.48
N LEU A 12 16.95 -7.00 -9.70
CA LEU A 12 17.77 -5.88 -10.18
C LEU A 12 18.58 -6.26 -11.44
N GLU A 13 19.46 -7.25 -11.31
CA GLU A 13 20.35 -7.69 -12.41
C GLU A 13 19.58 -8.22 -13.62
N LEU A 14 18.45 -8.89 -13.38
CA LEU A 14 17.60 -9.41 -14.46
C LEU A 14 16.99 -8.26 -15.27
N LEU A 15 16.51 -7.22 -14.61
CA LEU A 15 15.94 -6.04 -15.27
C LEU A 15 16.99 -5.28 -16.07
N GLU A 16 18.15 -5.01 -15.46
CA GLU A 16 19.23 -4.26 -16.12
C GLU A 16 19.77 -5.02 -17.34
N SER A 17 20.02 -6.33 -17.20
CA SER A 17 20.57 -7.14 -18.30
C SER A 17 19.60 -7.35 -19.46
N LYS A 18 18.30 -7.52 -19.18
CA LYS A 18 17.29 -7.79 -20.22
C LYS A 18 16.84 -6.54 -20.95
N LEU A 19 16.72 -5.41 -20.24
CA LEU A 19 16.16 -4.18 -20.78
C LEU A 19 17.24 -3.16 -21.16
N ASN A 20 18.50 -3.39 -20.75
CA ASN A 20 19.62 -2.47 -20.94
C ASN A 20 19.29 -1.06 -20.40
N ILE A 21 18.71 -1.02 -19.20
CA ILE A 21 18.35 0.20 -18.47
C ILE A 21 19.07 0.24 -17.12
N LYS A 22 19.30 1.45 -16.60
CA LYS A 22 19.71 1.65 -15.21
C LYS A 22 18.48 1.55 -14.30
N VAL A 23 18.56 0.73 -13.26
CA VAL A 23 17.50 0.58 -12.25
C VAL A 23 17.95 1.26 -10.95
N GLU A 24 17.07 2.07 -10.36
CA GLU A 24 17.31 2.79 -9.12
C GLU A 24 16.31 2.28 -8.08
N GLN A 25 16.82 1.78 -6.95
CA GLN A 25 16.01 1.16 -5.90
C GLN A 25 15.60 2.21 -4.87
N GLU A 26 14.31 2.27 -4.58
CA GLU A 26 13.71 3.18 -3.60
C GLU A 26 13.11 2.39 -2.42
N ASP A 27 13.13 2.98 -1.22
CA ASP A 27 12.57 2.35 -0.03
C ASP A 27 11.04 2.18 -0.11
N GLU A 28 10.56 0.96 0.15
CA GLU A 28 9.14 0.60 0.02
C GLU A 28 8.23 1.40 0.95
N MET A 29 8.68 1.62 2.18
CA MET A 29 7.88 2.32 3.18
C MET A 29 7.80 3.82 2.85
N LEU A 30 8.92 4.44 2.48
CA LEU A 30 8.98 5.82 2.02
C LEU A 30 8.06 6.04 0.81
N CYS A 31 8.19 5.21 -0.23
CA CYS A 31 7.36 5.34 -1.43
C CYS A 31 5.87 5.20 -1.12
N ALA A 32 5.49 4.25 -0.26
CA ALA A 32 4.10 4.05 0.13
C ALA A 32 3.54 5.25 0.91
N VAL A 33 4.31 5.80 1.86
CA VAL A 33 3.90 6.96 2.67
C VAL A 33 3.79 8.22 1.81
N GLU A 34 4.81 8.52 0.98
CA GLU A 34 4.81 9.71 0.13
C GLU A 34 3.72 9.64 -0.95
N GLY A 35 3.52 8.48 -1.57
CA GLY A 35 2.43 8.24 -2.51
C GLY A 35 1.06 8.44 -1.86
N CYS A 36 0.83 7.85 -0.69
CA CYS A 36 -0.42 8.01 0.07
C CYS A 36 -0.66 9.49 0.44
N ASN A 37 0.36 10.18 0.96
CA ASN A 37 0.27 11.60 1.29
C ASN A 37 -0.08 12.44 0.05
N PHE A 38 0.55 12.15 -1.10
CA PHE A 38 0.25 12.85 -2.35
C PHE A 38 -1.22 12.66 -2.76
N LEU A 39 -1.69 11.42 -2.75
CA LEU A 39 -3.06 11.03 -3.09
C LEU A 39 -4.08 11.76 -2.19
N LEU A 40 -3.93 11.61 -0.87
CA LEU A 40 -4.82 12.21 0.13
C LEU A 40 -4.87 13.74 0.07
N ARG A 41 -3.78 14.40 -0.34
CA ARG A 41 -3.67 15.87 -0.36
C ARG A 41 -4.06 16.50 -1.70
N THR A 42 -4.13 15.70 -2.77
CA THR A 42 -4.17 16.26 -4.13
C THR A 42 -5.36 15.77 -4.94
N ILE A 43 -5.76 14.51 -4.78
CA ILE A 43 -6.73 13.88 -5.68
C ILE A 43 -8.11 13.82 -5.01
N PRO A 44 -9.12 14.56 -5.51
CA PRO A 44 -10.47 14.47 -4.98
C PRO A 44 -11.07 13.09 -5.20
N GLY A 45 -11.74 12.54 -4.18
CA GLY A 45 -12.41 11.24 -4.27
C GLY A 45 -11.47 10.03 -4.26
N GLU A 46 -10.20 10.22 -3.94
CA GLU A 46 -9.22 9.12 -3.85
C GLU A 46 -9.40 8.26 -2.60
N ALA A 47 -9.86 8.84 -1.50
CA ALA A 47 -10.18 8.14 -0.26
C ALA A 47 -11.68 8.19 0.02
N PHE A 48 -12.19 7.16 0.68
CA PHE A 48 -13.59 7.08 1.10
C PHE A 48 -13.74 6.31 2.40
N THR A 49 -14.84 6.56 3.09
CA THR A 49 -15.33 5.71 4.18
C THR A 49 -16.54 4.91 3.72
N TYR A 50 -16.71 3.73 4.29
CA TYR A 50 -17.86 2.86 4.05
C TYR A 50 -18.66 2.66 5.32
N ASN A 51 -19.97 2.90 5.26
CA ASN A 51 -20.91 2.68 6.34
C ASN A 51 -22.17 1.99 5.80
N THR A 52 -22.46 0.79 6.28
CA THR A 52 -23.63 -0.01 5.86
C THR A 52 -24.97 0.62 6.20
N ASP A 53 -25.00 1.51 7.20
CA ASP A 53 -26.23 2.14 7.69
C ASP A 53 -26.52 3.48 6.99
N SER A 54 -25.69 3.90 6.03
CA SER A 54 -25.80 5.17 5.30
C SER A 54 -26.29 4.99 3.87
N GLU A 55 -26.99 6.00 3.34
CA GLU A 55 -27.49 6.07 1.95
C GLU A 55 -26.98 7.38 1.30
N PRO A 56 -25.97 7.34 0.40
CA PRO A 56 -25.23 6.17 -0.06
C PRO A 56 -24.26 5.60 1.00
N PRO A 57 -23.85 4.33 0.90
CA PRO A 57 -22.99 3.69 1.90
C PRO A 57 -21.52 4.11 1.79
N TYR A 58 -21.14 4.84 0.74
CA TYR A 58 -19.79 5.37 0.52
C TYR A 58 -19.79 6.89 0.66
N THR A 59 -18.84 7.43 1.41
CA THR A 59 -18.56 8.87 1.48
C THR A 59 -17.14 9.15 1.03
N PHE A 60 -17.01 9.78 -0.13
CA PHE A 60 -15.72 10.19 -0.68
C PHE A 60 -15.18 11.43 0.02
N MET A 61 -13.87 11.44 0.24
CA MET A 61 -13.17 12.52 0.91
C MET A 61 -12.65 13.55 -0.12
N ASN A 62 -12.76 14.82 0.26
CA ASN A 62 -12.02 15.88 -0.43
C ASN A 62 -10.54 15.83 -0.02
N PRO A 63 -9.63 16.42 -0.83
CA PRO A 63 -8.23 16.49 -0.48
C PRO A 63 -8.00 17.12 0.90
N ILE A 64 -7.17 16.48 1.72
CA ILE A 64 -6.95 16.84 3.12
C ILE A 64 -5.86 17.91 3.20
N PRO A 65 -6.11 19.07 3.86
CA PRO A 65 -5.07 20.07 4.09
C PRO A 65 -3.91 19.51 4.93
N PRO A 66 -2.66 19.95 4.72
CA PRO A 66 -1.50 19.47 5.48
C PRO A 66 -1.65 19.60 7.00
N SER A 67 -2.36 20.63 7.47
CA SER A 67 -2.64 20.87 8.89
C SER A 67 -3.56 19.85 9.55
N SER A 68 -4.25 19.02 8.76
CA SER A 68 -5.30 18.11 9.22
C SER A 68 -5.06 16.65 8.79
N LEU A 69 -3.97 16.38 8.07
CA LEU A 69 -3.65 15.03 7.59
C LEU A 69 -3.11 14.12 8.71
N TYR A 70 -2.33 14.69 9.63
CA TYR A 70 -1.60 13.93 10.65
C TYR A 70 -2.27 14.04 12.03
N PRO A 71 -2.12 13.03 12.89
CA PRO A 71 -1.49 11.74 12.63
C PRO A 71 -2.44 10.75 11.94
N TYR A 72 -1.90 9.76 11.24
CA TYR A 72 -2.70 8.64 10.74
C TYR A 72 -1.91 7.31 10.75
N LEU A 73 -2.63 6.20 10.65
CA LEU A 73 -2.06 4.87 10.55
C LEU A 73 -2.29 4.33 9.13
N LEU A 74 -1.21 4.05 8.42
CA LEU A 74 -1.25 3.35 7.14
C LEU A 74 -1.12 1.85 7.39
N VAL A 75 -2.17 1.10 7.07
CA VAL A 75 -2.16 -0.36 7.10
C VAL A 75 -2.07 -0.87 5.67
N ASN A 76 -0.86 -1.24 5.24
CA ASN A 76 -0.63 -1.77 3.90
C ASN A 76 -0.82 -3.30 3.90
N ILE A 77 -1.83 -3.79 3.20
CA ILE A 77 -2.18 -5.21 3.12
C ILE A 77 -1.75 -5.73 1.74
N GLY A 78 -0.71 -6.56 1.72
CA GLY A 78 -0.25 -7.31 0.55
C GLY A 78 -0.20 -8.80 0.89
N SER A 79 0.89 -9.49 0.52
CA SER A 79 1.10 -10.89 0.94
C SER A 79 1.09 -11.05 2.46
N GLY A 80 1.74 -10.12 3.17
CA GLY A 80 1.60 -9.88 4.61
C GLY A 80 0.98 -8.51 4.88
N VAL A 81 1.04 -8.04 6.13
CA VAL A 81 0.52 -6.72 6.53
C VAL A 81 1.62 -5.89 7.19
N SER A 82 1.71 -4.63 6.80
CA SER A 82 2.57 -3.62 7.42
C SER A 82 1.73 -2.53 8.08
N MET A 83 2.00 -2.21 9.34
CA MET A 83 1.36 -1.12 10.06
C MET A 83 2.38 -0.01 10.28
N ILE A 84 2.13 1.15 9.67
CA ILE A 84 3.03 2.30 9.68
C ILE A 84 2.29 3.46 10.35
N LYS A 85 2.87 4.02 11.41
CA LYS A 85 2.38 5.24 12.06
C LYS A 85 3.02 6.44 11.38
N ILE A 86 2.21 7.40 10.95
CA ILE A 86 2.67 8.67 10.38
C ILE A 86 2.28 9.78 11.35
N SER A 87 3.28 10.35 12.02
CA SER A 87 3.10 11.40 13.02
C SER A 87 3.11 12.80 12.39
N GLY A 88 3.80 12.97 11.26
CA GLY A 88 3.98 14.25 10.59
C GLY A 88 4.68 14.12 9.24
N PRO A 89 4.97 15.25 8.56
CA PRO A 89 5.71 15.24 7.30
C PRO A 89 7.08 14.59 7.47
N GLN A 90 7.38 13.56 6.68
CA GLN A 90 8.61 12.75 6.79
C GLN A 90 8.85 12.10 8.17
N GLU A 91 7.84 12.07 9.04
CA GLU A 91 7.91 11.42 10.36
C GLU A 91 7.00 10.20 10.37
N TYR A 92 7.58 9.05 10.04
CA TYR A 92 6.88 7.77 10.00
C TYR A 92 7.73 6.63 10.51
N GLU A 93 7.08 5.66 11.15
CA GLU A 93 7.73 4.45 11.65
C GLU A 93 6.83 3.23 11.48
N ARG A 94 7.45 2.10 11.17
CA ARG A 94 6.75 0.80 11.18
C ARG A 94 6.55 0.37 12.63
N ILE A 95 5.31 0.45 13.09
CA ILE A 95 4.94 0.07 14.46
C ILE A 95 4.58 -1.40 14.61
N GLY A 96 4.39 -2.11 13.50
CA GLY A 96 4.07 -3.53 13.54
C GLY A 96 3.77 -4.13 12.18
N GLY A 97 3.33 -5.38 12.20
CA GLY A 97 2.93 -6.13 11.03
C GLY A 97 2.50 -7.54 11.41
N THR A 98 1.92 -8.24 10.45
CA THR A 98 1.59 -9.66 10.59
C THR A 98 1.88 -10.39 9.30
N CYS A 99 2.27 -11.67 9.40
CA CYS A 99 2.38 -12.55 8.25
C CYS A 99 1.00 -13.02 7.75
N LEU A 100 -0.07 -12.82 8.53
CA LEU A 100 -1.44 -13.14 8.16
C LEU A 100 -2.03 -12.01 7.31
N GLY A 101 -1.68 -12.00 6.02
CA GLY A 101 -2.18 -11.04 5.03
C GLY A 101 -2.95 -11.70 3.91
N GLY A 102 -3.01 -11.03 2.76
CA GLY A 102 -3.66 -11.55 1.55
C GLY A 102 -3.05 -12.85 1.04
N GLY A 103 -1.74 -13.05 1.24
CA GLY A 103 -1.06 -14.30 0.87
C GLY A 103 -1.51 -15.50 1.70
N THR A 104 -1.82 -15.27 2.99
CA THR A 104 -2.38 -16.32 3.85
C THR A 104 -3.82 -16.63 3.46
N PHE A 105 -4.66 -15.61 3.27
CA PHE A 105 -6.03 -15.79 2.79
C PHE A 105 -6.05 -16.58 1.48
N TRP A 106 -5.31 -16.10 0.48
CA TRP A 106 -5.26 -16.71 -0.85
C TRP A 106 -4.71 -18.14 -0.81
N GLY A 107 -3.60 -18.35 -0.11
CA GLY A 107 -3.00 -19.68 -0.01
C GLY A 107 -3.93 -20.71 0.65
N LEU A 108 -4.64 -20.32 1.72
CA LEU A 108 -5.60 -21.20 2.38
C LEU A 108 -6.85 -21.45 1.52
N CYS A 109 -7.42 -20.41 0.92
CA CYS A 109 -8.58 -20.57 0.03
C CYS A 109 -8.24 -21.51 -1.14
N SER A 110 -7.15 -21.25 -1.86
CA SER A 110 -6.73 -22.11 -2.98
C SER A 110 -6.51 -23.57 -2.57
N LEU A 111 -5.93 -23.81 -1.39
CA LEU A 111 -5.73 -25.18 -0.88
C LEU A 111 -7.04 -25.87 -0.46
N LEU A 112 -7.96 -25.14 0.17
CA LEU A 112 -9.17 -25.71 0.77
C LEU A 112 -10.36 -25.80 -0.19
N THR A 113 -10.44 -24.89 -1.17
CA THR A 113 -11.58 -24.79 -2.10
C THR A 113 -11.21 -25.14 -3.54
N HIS A 114 -9.92 -25.25 -3.85
CA HIS A 114 -9.39 -25.37 -5.22
C HIS A 114 -9.64 -24.14 -6.12
N ALA A 115 -9.93 -22.98 -5.52
CA ALA A 115 -9.99 -21.71 -6.24
C ALA A 115 -8.69 -21.45 -7.00
N ARG A 116 -8.81 -20.93 -8.22
CA ARG A 116 -7.69 -20.75 -9.16
C ARG A 116 -7.18 -19.33 -9.28
N ASP A 117 -8.00 -18.36 -8.92
CA ASP A 117 -7.62 -16.95 -8.85
C ASP A 117 -8.27 -16.28 -7.64
N PHE A 118 -7.85 -15.04 -7.36
CA PHE A 118 -8.23 -14.31 -6.15
C PHE A 118 -9.70 -13.85 -6.14
N ASP A 119 -10.35 -13.73 -7.31
CA ASP A 119 -11.70 -13.20 -7.43
C ASP A 119 -12.78 -14.30 -7.25
N GLU A 120 -12.43 -15.56 -7.49
CA GLU A 120 -13.24 -16.77 -7.25
C GLU A 120 -13.43 -17.09 -5.75
#